data_AF-A0A2H0A9A6-F1
#
_entry.id   AF-A0A2H0A9A6-F1
#
_cell.length_a   1.000
_cell.length_b   1.000
_cell.length_c   1.000
_cell.angle_alpha   90.00
_cell.angle_beta   90.00
_cell.angle_gamma   90.00
#
_symmetry.space_group_name_H-M   'P 1'
#
loop_
_entity.id
_entity.type
_entity.pdbx_description
1 polymer ?
#
loop_
_entity_poly.entity_id
_entity_poly.type
_entity_poly.pdbx_seq_one_letter_code
_entity_poly.pdbx_strand_id
1 'polypeptide(L)'
;HGISKLNDKFTYAGKININTAELPVLAVLLPIGQEFLATEIYNYRIETANGQFVYDLAGPTWYKEVPGCGDVDIDAELITTQSDIFRIECFAALGDIRKTALVIVLREKNEESGKWYCKVLNWTHE
;
A
#
# COMPACT_ATOMS: atom_id res chain seq x y z
N HIS A 1 20.23 0.35 -25.94
CA HIS A 1 18.93 1.03 -25.76
C HIS A 1 19.03 1.96 -24.56
N GLY A 2 18.65 3.21 -24.77
CA GLY A 2 19.16 4.37 -24.04
C GLY A 2 18.78 4.43 -22.56
N ILE A 3 19.80 4.51 -21.72
CA ILE A 3 19.70 5.06 -20.37
C ILE A 3 19.68 6.58 -20.55
N SER A 4 18.51 7.20 -20.59
CA SER A 4 18.45 8.66 -20.49
C SER A 4 18.92 9.05 -19.10
N LYS A 5 19.97 9.89 -19.04
CA LYS A 5 20.36 10.63 -17.84
C LYS A 5 19.21 11.57 -17.43
N LEU A 6 18.20 11.02 -16.77
CA LEU A 6 17.29 11.80 -15.95
C LEU A 6 17.85 11.75 -14.54
N ASN A 7 17.79 12.88 -13.83
CA ASN A 7 18.02 12.86 -12.39
C ASN A 7 16.93 11.97 -11.78
N ASP A 8 17.23 10.68 -11.57
CA ASP A 8 16.33 9.62 -11.06
C ASP A 8 16.01 9.80 -9.57
N LYS A 9 15.77 11.04 -9.14
CA LYS A 9 15.35 11.37 -7.78
C LYS A 9 13.86 11.67 -7.83
N PHE A 10 13.07 10.63 -7.62
CA PHE A 10 11.65 10.79 -7.34
C PHE A 10 11.48 11.06 -5.84
N THR A 11 10.62 12.02 -5.50
CA THR A 11 10.22 12.31 -4.11
C THR A 11 8.76 11.93 -3.94
N TYR A 12 8.46 11.15 -2.91
CA TYR A 12 7.11 10.73 -2.56
C TYR A 12 6.86 11.03 -1.09
N ALA A 13 5.59 11.20 -0.71
CA ALA A 13 5.23 11.50 0.67
C ALA A 13 5.72 10.43 1.66
N GLY A 14 5.85 9.17 1.21
CA GLY A 14 6.41 8.08 2.02
C GLY A 14 5.50 7.60 3.15
N LYS A 15 4.22 8.01 3.17
CA LYS A 15 3.25 7.57 4.16
C LYS A 15 2.88 6.10 3.97
N ILE A 16 2.61 5.41 5.07
CA ILE A 16 2.21 4.01 5.12
C ILE A 16 0.72 3.90 4.86
N ASN A 17 0.33 3.08 3.89
CA ASN A 17 -1.08 2.79 3.66
C ASN A 17 -1.59 1.79 4.72
N ILE A 18 -2.39 2.27 5.67
CA ILE A 18 -2.92 1.43 6.76
C ILE A 18 -3.89 0.36 6.25
N ASN A 19 -4.45 0.53 5.06
CA ASN A 19 -5.34 -0.44 4.43
C ASN A 19 -4.58 -1.64 3.84
N THR A 20 -3.25 -1.56 3.69
CA THR A 20 -2.42 -2.64 3.14
C THR A 20 -1.21 -3.00 4.00
N ALA A 21 -0.90 -2.21 5.04
CA ALA A 21 0.21 -2.46 5.94
C ALA A 21 0.13 -3.86 6.60
N GLU A 22 1.27 -4.55 6.67
CA GLU A 22 1.36 -5.84 7.35
C GLU A 22 1.28 -5.66 8.87
N LEU A 23 0.91 -6.74 9.58
CA LEU A 23 0.71 -6.70 11.03
C LEU A 23 1.90 -6.12 11.82
N PRO A 24 3.18 -6.46 11.53
CA PRO A 24 4.31 -5.84 12.22
C PRO A 24 4.42 -4.33 12.00
N VAL A 25 4.04 -3.85 10.81
CA VAL A 25 4.02 -2.41 10.49
C VAL A 25 2.90 -1.72 11.26
N LEU A 26 1.71 -2.32 11.33
CA LEU A 26 0.62 -1.81 12.16
C LEU A 26 1.02 -1.71 13.64
N ALA A 27 1.71 -2.72 14.18
CA ALA A 27 2.18 -2.71 15.56
C ALA A 27 3.16 -1.57 15.86
N VAL A 28 4.08 -1.28 14.93
CA VAL A 28 5.06 -0.18 15.08
C VAL A 28 4.41 1.21 14.95
N LEU A 29 3.29 1.33 14.23
CA LEU A 29 2.55 2.58 14.10
C LEU A 29 1.79 2.96 15.38
N LEU A 30 1.53 2.00 16.26
CA LEU A 30 0.74 2.24 17.46
C LEU A 30 1.56 2.95 18.55
N PRO A 31 0.90 3.72 19.43
CA PRO A 31 1.56 4.29 20.60
C PRO A 31 2.24 3.20 21.44
N ILE A 32 3.33 3.58 22.09
CA ILE A 32 4.09 2.67 22.97
C ILE A 32 3.17 2.08 24.03
N GLY A 33 3.17 0.76 24.16
CA GLY A 33 2.33 0.01 25.09
C GLY A 33 0.95 -0.36 24.55
N GLN A 34 0.60 0.04 23.32
CA GLN A 34 -0.65 -0.30 22.64
C GLN A 34 -0.46 -1.25 21.45
N GLU A 35 0.75 -1.77 21.23
CA GLU A 35 1.12 -2.59 20.06
C GLU A 35 0.24 -3.84 19.93
N PHE A 36 -0.28 -4.34 21.05
CA PHE A 36 -1.18 -5.49 21.11
C PHE A 36 -2.49 -5.29 20.34
N LEU A 37 -2.94 -4.03 20.14
CA LEU A 37 -4.15 -3.69 19.39
C LEU A 37 -3.99 -3.87 17.87
N ALA A 38 -2.76 -4.07 17.36
CA ALA A 38 -2.50 -4.24 15.93
C ALA A 38 -3.27 -5.43 15.32
N THR A 39 -3.44 -6.50 16.11
CA THR A 39 -4.19 -7.69 15.67
C THR A 39 -5.67 -7.38 15.49
N GLU A 40 -6.26 -6.60 16.39
CA GLU A 40 -7.67 -6.18 16.29
C GLU A 40 -7.87 -5.28 15.07
N ILE A 41 -6.97 -4.33 14.84
CA ILE A 41 -6.99 -3.46 13.65
C ILE A 41 -6.87 -4.28 12.37
N TYR A 42 -5.95 -5.25 12.34
CA TYR A 42 -5.77 -6.13 11.19
C TYR A 42 -7.03 -6.96 10.91
N ASN A 43 -7.61 -7.58 11.94
CA ASN A 43 -8.79 -8.42 11.83
C ASN A 43 -10.00 -7.63 11.36
N TYR A 44 -10.25 -6.45 11.96
CA TYR A 44 -11.32 -5.55 11.55
C TYR A 44 -11.22 -5.20 10.06
N ARG A 45 -10.02 -4.83 9.60
CA ARG A 45 -9.76 -4.49 8.19
C ARG A 45 -10.10 -5.61 7.21
N ILE A 46 -9.82 -6.87 7.56
CA ILE A 46 -10.01 -8.02 6.68
C ILE A 46 -11.36 -8.71 6.86
N GLU A 47 -12.19 -8.21 7.78
CA GLU A 47 -13.49 -8.81 8.06
C GLU A 47 -14.40 -8.71 6.83
N THR A 48 -14.93 -9.86 6.45
CA THR A 48 -15.84 -9.97 5.31
C THR A 48 -17.11 -10.72 5.69
N ALA A 49 -18.23 -10.28 5.13
CA ALA A 49 -19.51 -10.97 5.20
C ALA A 49 -20.06 -11.10 3.78
N ASN A 50 -20.49 -12.31 3.39
CA ASN A 50 -20.98 -12.59 2.04
C ASN A 50 -19.99 -12.19 0.92
N GLY A 51 -18.68 -12.31 1.19
CA GLY A 51 -17.62 -12.00 0.23
C GLY A 51 -17.34 -10.49 0.04
N GLN A 52 -17.91 -9.64 0.88
CA GLN A 52 -17.68 -8.20 0.86
C GLN A 52 -17.07 -7.75 2.18
N PHE A 53 -16.19 -6.74 2.14
CA PHE A 53 -15.68 -6.09 3.33
C PHE A 53 -16.82 -5.43 4.11
N VAL A 54 -16.85 -5.66 5.42
CA VAL A 54 -17.96 -5.21 6.28
C VAL A 54 -17.85 -3.73 6.63
N TYR A 55 -16.61 -3.23 6.75
CA TYR A 55 -16.34 -1.89 7.28
C TYR A 55 -15.87 -0.92 6.21
N ASP A 56 -16.25 0.36 6.37
CA ASP A 56 -15.73 1.45 5.54
C ASP A 56 -14.35 1.89 6.05
N LEU A 57 -13.35 1.75 5.19
CA LEU A 57 -11.96 2.06 5.49
C LEU A 57 -11.44 3.27 4.69
N ALA A 58 -12.34 4.07 4.11
CA ALA A 58 -11.96 5.24 3.31
C ALA A 58 -11.36 6.36 4.18
N GLY A 59 -11.89 6.54 5.41
CA GLY A 59 -11.48 7.59 6.34
C GLY A 59 -10.10 7.35 6.96
N PRO A 60 -9.25 8.37 7.14
CA PRO A 60 -7.89 8.21 7.66
C PRO A 60 -7.83 7.77 9.14
N THR A 61 -8.95 7.80 9.85
CA THR A 61 -9.06 7.47 11.27
C THR A 61 -9.99 6.28 11.53
N TRP A 62 -10.30 5.44 10.53
CA TRP A 62 -11.19 4.28 10.68
C TRP A 62 -10.72 3.32 11.79
N TYR A 63 -9.41 3.28 12.07
CA TYR A 63 -8.83 2.44 13.11
C TYR A 63 -9.38 2.76 14.52
N LYS A 64 -9.94 3.96 14.74
CA LYS A 64 -10.57 4.33 16.02
C LYS A 64 -11.94 3.67 16.23
N GLU A 65 -12.55 3.13 15.17
CA GLU A 65 -13.81 2.39 15.25
C GLU A 65 -13.60 0.92 15.66
N VAL A 66 -12.35 0.45 15.62
CA VAL A 66 -11.99 -0.89 16.07
C VAL A 66 -12.24 -1.00 17.58
N PRO A 67 -12.92 -2.06 18.06
CA PRO A 67 -13.15 -2.26 19.48
C PRO A 67 -11.85 -2.16 20.31
N GLY A 68 -11.86 -1.31 21.33
CA GLY A 68 -10.67 -1.05 22.16
C GLY A 68 -9.68 -0.02 21.60
N CYS A 69 -9.90 0.52 20.40
CA CYS A 69 -8.99 1.46 19.75
C CYS A 69 -9.47 2.93 19.74
N GLY A 70 -10.57 3.27 20.44
CA GLY A 70 -11.14 4.62 20.40
C GLY A 70 -10.18 5.74 20.82
N ASP A 71 -9.30 5.46 21.77
CA ASP A 71 -8.28 6.39 22.29
C ASP A 71 -6.91 6.24 21.61
N VAL A 72 -6.78 5.34 20.62
CA VAL A 72 -5.55 5.18 19.83
C VAL A 72 -5.33 6.46 19.00
N ASP A 73 -4.11 6.95 19.00
CA ASP A 73 -3.71 8.08 18.17
C ASP A 73 -2.44 7.76 17.40
N ILE A 74 -2.61 7.43 16.11
CA ILE A 74 -1.51 7.21 15.18
C ILE A 74 -1.19 8.56 14.52
N ASP A 75 0.10 8.91 14.47
CA ASP A 75 0.57 10.13 13.82
C ASP A 75 0.08 10.20 12.36
N ALA A 76 -0.74 11.20 12.06
CA ALA A 76 -1.34 11.43 10.74
C ALA A 76 -0.30 11.74 9.64
N GLU A 77 0.91 12.14 10.02
CA GLU A 77 2.01 12.30 9.08
C GLU A 77 2.62 10.98 8.62
N LEU A 78 2.41 9.89 9.37
CA LEU A 78 2.92 8.57 9.03
C LEU A 78 1.97 7.75 8.15
N ILE A 79 0.66 8.06 8.15
CA ILE A 79 -0.36 7.18 7.56
C ILE A 79 -1.14 7.79 6.40
N THR A 80 -1.66 6.92 5.55
CA THR A 80 -2.58 7.23 4.45
C THR A 80 -3.54 6.04 4.24
N THR A 81 -4.65 6.25 3.53
CA THR A 81 -5.54 5.17 3.05
C THR A 81 -5.37 4.91 1.55
N GLN A 82 -4.42 5.60 0.92
CA GLN A 82 -4.23 5.61 -0.53
C GLN A 82 -2.79 5.25 -0.91
N SER A 83 -2.64 4.63 -2.07
CA SER A 83 -1.34 4.35 -2.67
C SER A 83 -1.39 4.63 -4.16
N ASP A 84 -0.32 5.21 -4.67
CA ASP A 84 -0.11 5.40 -6.10
C ASP A 84 1.16 4.70 -6.59
N ILE A 85 1.96 4.12 -5.70
CA ILE A 85 3.11 3.27 -6.07
C ILE A 85 2.72 1.81 -5.86
N PHE A 86 2.97 0.99 -6.88
CA PHE A 86 2.67 -0.43 -6.84
C PHE A 86 3.85 -1.25 -7.37
N ARG A 87 4.00 -2.46 -6.83
CA ARG A 87 4.87 -3.50 -7.40
C ARG A 87 4.00 -4.49 -8.17
N ILE A 88 4.34 -4.71 -9.44
CA ILE A 88 3.74 -5.74 -10.29
C ILE A 88 4.75 -6.88 -10.41
N GLU A 89 4.31 -8.10 -10.11
CA GLU A 89 5.10 -9.31 -10.29
C GLU A 89 4.55 -10.09 -11.49
N CYS A 90 5.38 -10.26 -12.51
CA CYS A 90 5.04 -10.93 -13.76
C CYS A 90 5.76 -12.27 -13.83
N PHE A 91 5.02 -13.33 -14.15
CA PHE A 91 5.56 -14.68 -14.30
C PHE A 91 5.33 -15.17 -15.74
N ALA A 92 6.37 -15.68 -16.39
CA ALA A 92 6.29 -16.27 -17.72
C ALA A 92 6.92 -17.66 -17.75
N ALA A 93 6.31 -18.60 -18.47
CA ALA A 93 6.80 -19.96 -18.63
C ALA A 93 6.76 -20.40 -20.10
N LEU A 94 7.84 -21.03 -20.57
CA LEU A 94 7.93 -21.66 -21.89
C LEU A 94 8.74 -22.96 -21.78
N GLY A 95 8.06 -24.10 -21.86
CA GLY A 95 8.68 -25.39 -21.54
C GLY A 95 9.20 -25.39 -20.10
N ASP A 96 10.47 -25.75 -19.92
CA ASP A 96 11.14 -25.75 -18.61
C ASP A 96 11.69 -24.37 -18.20
N ILE A 97 11.59 -23.36 -19.07
CA ILE A 97 12.07 -22.00 -18.79
C ILE A 97 11.00 -21.27 -17.98
N ARG A 98 11.41 -20.68 -16.86
CA ARG A 98 10.60 -19.76 -16.04
C ARG A 98 11.32 -18.43 -15.93
N LYS A 99 10.58 -17.34 -16.04
CA LYS A 99 11.07 -15.98 -15.87
C LYS A 99 10.14 -15.20 -14.96
N THR A 100 10.73 -14.41 -14.08
CA THR A 100 10.00 -13.46 -13.23
C THR A 100 10.50 -12.06 -13.51
N ALA A 101 9.58 -11.10 -13.64
CA ALA A 101 9.91 -9.68 -13.69
C ALA A 101 9.17 -8.94 -12.58
N LEU A 102 9.89 -8.09 -11.86
CA LEU A 102 9.34 -7.18 -10.87
C LEU A 102 9.34 -5.78 -11.46
N VAL A 103 8.19 -5.12 -11.49
CA VAL A 103 8.03 -3.78 -12.04
C VAL A 103 7.48 -2.87 -10.97
N ILE A 104 8.17 -1.77 -10.69
CA ILE A 104 7.68 -0.70 -9.82
C ILE A 104 7.01 0.34 -10.71
N VAL A 105 5.74 0.65 -10.44
CA VAL A 105 4.94 1.61 -11.21
C VAL A 105 4.38 2.72 -10.33
N LEU A 106 4.25 3.91 -10.91
CA LEU A 106 3.48 5.04 -10.38
C LEU A 106 2.17 5.15 -11.14
N ARG A 107 1.04 5.11 -10.43
CA ARG A 107 -0.28 5.43 -10.96
C ARG A 107 -0.45 6.95 -10.95
N GLU A 108 -0.71 7.53 -12.12
CA GLU A 108 -0.92 8.96 -12.25
C GLU A 108 -2.11 9.24 -13.18
N LYS A 109 -2.78 10.37 -12.92
CA LYS A 109 -3.92 10.81 -13.73
C LYS A 109 -3.43 11.85 -14.71
N ASN A 110 -3.67 11.62 -15.99
CA ASN A 110 -3.42 12.64 -17.02
C ASN A 110 -4.45 13.77 -16.83
N GLU A 111 -3.98 14.99 -16.57
CA GLU A 111 -4.85 16.13 -16.25
C GLU A 111 -5.75 16.54 -17.43
N GLU A 112 -5.24 16.47 -18.66
CA GLU A 112 -5.97 16.88 -19.87
C GLU A 112 -7.09 15.89 -20.24
N SER A 113 -6.81 14.59 -20.18
CA SER A 113 -7.73 13.53 -20.61
C SER A 113 -8.53 12.92 -19.46
N GLY A 114 -8.14 13.17 -18.21
CA GLY A 114 -8.71 12.57 -17.01
C GLY A 114 -8.45 11.05 -16.87
N LYS A 115 -7.69 10.44 -17.79
CA LYS A 115 -7.40 9.01 -17.80
C LYS A 115 -6.28 8.67 -16.83
N TRP A 116 -6.43 7.55 -16.15
CA TRP A 116 -5.39 6.98 -15.29
C TRP A 116 -4.45 6.12 -16.12
N TYR A 117 -3.16 6.17 -15.79
CA TYR A 117 -2.14 5.29 -16.37
C TYR A 117 -1.07 4.95 -15.34
N CYS A 118 -0.32 3.88 -15.61
CA CYS A 118 0.78 3.43 -14.77
C CYS A 118 2.11 3.70 -15.49
N LYS A 119 2.92 4.61 -14.95
CA LYS A 119 4.27 4.89 -15.41
C LYS A 119 5.25 3.94 -14.75
N VAL A 120 6.06 3.25 -15.55
CA VAL A 120 7.14 2.39 -15.04
C VAL A 120 8.26 3.27 -14.46
N LEU A 121 8.60 3.04 -13.20
CA LEU A 121 9.68 3.71 -12.50
C LEU A 121 10.98 2.90 -12.55
N ASN A 122 10.86 1.59 -12.31
CA ASN A 122 11.97 0.65 -12.31
C ASN A 122 11.46 -0.75 -12.65
N TRP A 123 12.34 -1.62 -13.17
CA TRP A 123 12.03 -3.02 -13.32
C TRP A 123 13.28 -3.90 -13.21
N THR A 124 13.12 -5.11 -12.67
CA THR A 124 14.15 -6.15 -12.60
C THR A 124 13.59 -7.46 -13.14
N HIS A 125 14.46 -8.36 -13.59
CA HIS A 125 14.05 -9.68 -14.04
C HIS A 125 15.08 -10.74 -13.68
N GLU A 126 14.60 -11.96 -13.44
CA GLU A 126 15.38 -13.17 -13.14
C GLU A 126 15.04 -14.27 -14.15
#